data_AF-A0AAX1N5P7-F1
#
_entry.id   AF-A0AAX1N5P7-F1
#
_cell.length_a   1.000
_cell.length_b   1.000
_cell.length_c   1.000
_cell.angle_alpha   90.00
_cell.angle_beta   90.00
_cell.angle_gamma   90.00
#
_symmetry.space_group_name_H-M   'P 1'
#
loop_
_entity.id
_entity.type
_entity.pdbx_description
1 polymer ?
#
loop_
_entity_poly.entity_id
_entity_poly.type
_entity_poly.pdbx_seq_one_letter_code
_entity_poly.pdbx_strand_id
1 'polypeptide(L)'
;MTVKTKQKYTFGYSSSDVHSTHFWLNELSSDSLFLGGGLLESADEQTKTTLNKSFKENKKPQLALHEASKVVKNFGCNDYVLVYLKDRRLWHTRNGNIRLFVYRDGRFLSPPHTKNPAVATPFLLNEDDQLVVCNASLLFETAPKSLKDIFSSSLPQESAEGLIQQTKEDLSFVGILPCEFLRDNAPSRNREKALQEVFPFEKEVDEALRNPNQKKNQIYNFVGFVLFTLLIIFMYQQNKSNWESQIQEKDDEIANIKKENTKSEKTIEAFQRYQTQHIQSIANRDFDVFDNERYRMYALFRDARKKFKREEIAEKFNIYNPLAIEAKVVMDENWFIVPVKGTHLVQKGETLKKIAQMYYDNEQEGIKLIQEFNPQVVEGHSVFLPFENEL
;
A
#
# COMPACT_ATOMS: atom_id res chain seq x y z
N MET A 1 -35.84 -46.37 4.23
CA MET A 1 -34.48 -45.88 3.87
C MET A 1 -33.98 -45.06 5.05
N THR A 2 -33.08 -45.62 5.85
CA THR A 2 -32.68 -45.06 7.14
C THR A 2 -31.63 -43.96 6.92
N VAL A 3 -32.08 -42.71 6.95
CA VAL A 3 -31.19 -41.55 6.89
C VAL A 3 -30.46 -41.45 8.23
N LYS A 4 -29.22 -41.94 8.28
CA LYS A 4 -28.29 -41.69 9.40
C LYS A 4 -27.70 -40.28 9.24
N THR A 5 -28.46 -39.24 9.55
CA THR A 5 -27.93 -37.86 9.65
C THR A 5 -27.21 -37.68 10.99
N LYS A 6 -25.96 -38.15 11.07
CA LYS A 6 -25.01 -37.77 12.13
C LYS A 6 -24.22 -36.52 11.71
N GLN A 7 -24.89 -35.43 11.31
CA GLN A 7 -24.23 -34.13 11.15
C GLN A 7 -24.75 -33.20 12.25
N LYS A 8 -23.88 -32.92 13.23
CA LYS A 8 -24.15 -31.99 14.33
C LYS A 8 -24.17 -30.52 13.87
N TYR A 9 -23.69 -30.24 12.65
CA TYR A 9 -23.55 -28.90 12.10
C TYR A 9 -24.08 -28.85 10.66
N THR A 10 -24.86 -27.82 10.34
CA THR A 10 -25.24 -27.48 8.95
C THR A 10 -24.12 -26.67 8.34
N PHE A 11 -23.39 -27.21 7.37
CA PHE A 11 -22.26 -26.54 6.75
C PHE A 11 -22.51 -26.33 5.26
N GLY A 12 -22.24 -25.13 4.76
CA GLY A 12 -22.29 -24.79 3.35
C GLY A 12 -20.90 -24.69 2.75
N TYR A 13 -20.66 -25.35 1.61
CA TYR A 13 -19.41 -25.28 0.88
C TYR A 13 -19.63 -25.19 -0.61
N SER A 14 -18.93 -24.27 -1.24
CA SER A 14 -18.85 -24.16 -2.68
C SER A 14 -17.45 -23.75 -3.12
N SER A 15 -17.05 -24.18 -4.31
CA SER A 15 -15.74 -23.91 -4.88
C SER A 15 -15.80 -23.85 -6.39
N SER A 16 -14.95 -23.02 -6.99
CA SER A 16 -14.74 -22.98 -8.44
C SER A 16 -13.96 -24.20 -8.95
N ASP A 17 -13.10 -24.80 -8.13
CA ASP A 17 -12.35 -26.02 -8.45
C ASP A 17 -12.21 -26.94 -7.23
N VAL A 18 -12.95 -28.05 -7.23
CA VAL A 18 -12.99 -29.03 -6.14
C VAL A 18 -11.64 -29.76 -5.95
N HIS A 19 -10.78 -29.81 -6.97
CA HIS A 19 -9.50 -30.50 -6.89
C HIS A 19 -8.40 -29.65 -6.25
N SER A 20 -8.45 -28.34 -6.44
CA SER A 20 -7.42 -27.39 -5.97
C SER A 20 -7.82 -26.63 -4.70
N THR A 21 -9.01 -26.91 -4.16
CA THR A 21 -9.54 -26.26 -2.95
C THR A 21 -9.91 -27.30 -1.92
N HIS A 22 -9.50 -27.06 -0.69
CA HIS A 22 -9.75 -27.97 0.41
C HIS A 22 -10.36 -27.23 1.59
N PHE A 23 -11.39 -27.84 2.16
CA PHE A 23 -11.99 -27.43 3.41
C PHE A 23 -11.84 -28.53 4.45
N TRP A 24 -11.52 -28.15 5.67
CA TRP A 24 -11.36 -29.04 6.81
C TRP A 24 -12.37 -28.64 7.88
N LEU A 25 -13.11 -29.60 8.40
CA LEU A 25 -13.99 -29.43 9.55
C LEU A 25 -13.96 -30.71 10.37
N ASN A 26 -13.58 -30.61 11.64
CA ASN A 26 -13.62 -31.76 12.53
C ASN A 26 -13.85 -31.35 13.97
N GLU A 27 -14.46 -32.26 14.73
CA GLU A 27 -14.61 -32.13 16.17
C GLU A 27 -13.32 -32.55 16.87
N LEU A 28 -12.91 -31.74 17.85
CA LEU A 28 -11.80 -32.05 18.73
C LEU A 28 -12.31 -32.60 20.07
N SER A 29 -13.41 -32.05 20.57
CA SER A 29 -14.14 -32.51 21.75
C SER A 29 -15.61 -32.11 21.65
N SER A 30 -16.40 -32.37 22.70
CA SER A 30 -17.82 -31.95 22.75
C SER A 30 -18.00 -30.43 22.61
N ASP A 31 -17.04 -29.65 23.13
CA ASP A 31 -17.03 -28.19 23.26
C ASP A 31 -16.03 -27.49 22.31
N SER A 32 -15.26 -28.24 21.51
CA SER A 32 -14.27 -27.68 20.61
C SER A 32 -14.26 -28.33 19.23
N LEU A 33 -14.09 -27.50 18.22
CA LEU A 33 -13.95 -27.92 16.83
C LEU A 33 -12.86 -27.09 16.17
N PHE A 34 -12.30 -27.62 15.09
CA PHE A 34 -11.49 -26.82 14.19
C PHE A 34 -12.12 -26.81 12.81
N LEU A 35 -11.96 -25.68 12.14
CA LEU A 35 -12.35 -25.49 10.76
C LEU A 35 -11.21 -24.80 10.02
N GLY A 36 -11.13 -24.98 8.71
CA GLY A 36 -10.16 -24.29 7.90
C GLY A 36 -10.39 -24.52 6.43
N GLY A 37 -9.70 -23.75 5.61
CA GLY A 37 -9.67 -24.00 4.18
C GLY A 37 -8.39 -23.47 3.57
N GLY A 38 -8.02 -24.00 2.42
CA GLY A 38 -6.81 -23.62 1.72
C GLY A 38 -6.83 -24.00 0.26
N LEU A 39 -5.99 -23.32 -0.52
CA LEU A 39 -5.73 -23.63 -1.92
C LEU A 39 -4.53 -24.58 -1.96
N LEU A 40 -4.74 -25.80 -2.44
CA LEU A 40 -3.71 -26.83 -2.54
C LEU A 40 -4.05 -27.76 -3.72
N GLU A 41 -3.09 -27.96 -4.62
CA GLU A 41 -3.28 -28.74 -5.86
C GLU A 41 -3.54 -30.24 -5.60
N SER A 42 -3.10 -30.76 -4.44
CA SER A 42 -3.48 -32.10 -3.96
C SER A 42 -3.33 -32.23 -2.45
N ALA A 43 -4.40 -32.57 -1.74
CA ALA A 43 -4.33 -33.00 -0.35
C ALA A 43 -4.35 -34.53 -0.25
N ASP A 44 -3.23 -35.14 0.14
CA ASP A 44 -3.20 -36.55 0.49
C ASP A 44 -3.91 -36.83 1.84
N GLU A 45 -4.36 -38.07 2.04
CA GLU A 45 -5.00 -38.49 3.31
C GLU A 45 -4.04 -38.39 4.50
N GLN A 46 -2.73 -38.43 4.24
CA GLN A 46 -1.69 -38.24 5.25
C GLN A 46 -1.66 -36.80 5.78
N THR A 47 -1.86 -35.79 4.93
CA THR A 47 -1.97 -34.37 5.32
C THR A 47 -3.16 -34.15 6.24
N LYS A 48 -4.34 -34.67 5.87
CA LYS A 48 -5.56 -34.57 6.71
C LYS A 48 -5.36 -35.21 8.07
N THR A 49 -4.71 -36.37 8.12
CA THR A 49 -4.41 -37.09 9.36
C THR A 49 -3.44 -36.31 10.24
N THR A 50 -2.38 -35.75 9.66
CA THR A 50 -1.37 -34.97 10.37
C THR A 50 -1.93 -33.64 10.90
N LEU A 51 -2.78 -32.97 10.12
CA LEU A 51 -3.49 -31.77 10.53
C LEU A 51 -4.41 -32.05 11.73
N ASN A 52 -5.25 -33.09 11.63
CA ASN A 52 -6.11 -33.54 12.73
C ASN A 52 -5.32 -33.84 14.01
N LYS A 53 -4.16 -34.51 13.87
CA LYS A 53 -3.26 -34.82 14.98
C LYS A 53 -2.74 -33.55 15.65
N SER A 54 -2.30 -32.55 14.88
CA SER A 54 -1.79 -31.28 15.39
C SER A 54 -2.80 -30.52 16.26
N PHE A 55 -4.09 -30.61 15.94
CA PHE A 55 -5.16 -30.01 16.72
C PHE A 55 -5.56 -30.83 17.96
N LYS A 56 -5.50 -32.17 17.88
CA LYS A 56 -5.87 -33.07 19.00
C LYS A 56 -4.79 -33.16 20.09
N GLU A 57 -3.52 -33.12 19.73
CA GLU A 57 -2.42 -33.25 20.69
C GLU A 57 -2.21 -31.98 21.53
N ASN A 58 -2.62 -30.82 21.02
CA ASN A 58 -2.41 -29.52 21.64
C ASN A 58 -3.68 -29.01 22.35
N LYS A 59 -3.68 -29.01 23.69
CA LYS A 59 -4.80 -28.49 24.50
C LYS A 59 -4.95 -26.96 24.49
N LYS A 60 -3.92 -26.22 24.02
CA LYS A 60 -3.93 -24.75 23.91
C LYS A 60 -4.24 -24.34 22.46
N PRO A 61 -5.32 -23.58 22.19
CA PRO A 61 -5.71 -23.17 20.84
C PRO A 61 -4.59 -22.50 20.04
N GLN A 62 -3.80 -21.63 20.69
CA GLN A 62 -2.71 -20.89 20.04
C GLN A 62 -1.58 -21.81 19.55
N LEU A 63 -1.21 -22.81 20.36
CA LEU A 63 -0.17 -23.79 20.00
C LEU A 63 -0.68 -24.75 18.92
N ALA A 64 -1.94 -25.19 19.04
CA ALA A 64 -2.58 -26.02 18.02
C ALA A 64 -2.58 -25.33 16.65
N LEU A 65 -3.00 -24.05 16.59
CA LEU A 65 -2.98 -23.26 15.36
C LEU A 65 -1.57 -23.03 14.83
N HIS A 66 -0.58 -22.81 15.70
CA HIS A 66 0.81 -22.63 15.29
C HIS A 66 1.38 -23.89 14.63
N GLU A 67 1.23 -25.05 15.27
CA GLU A 67 1.71 -26.32 14.71
C GLU A 67 0.94 -26.71 13.45
N ALA A 68 -0.39 -26.56 13.44
CA ALA A 68 -1.20 -26.79 12.25
C ALA A 68 -0.77 -25.89 11.08
N SER A 69 -0.40 -24.63 11.35
CA SER A 69 0.08 -23.70 10.33
C SER A 69 1.42 -24.13 9.70
N LYS A 70 2.30 -24.79 10.46
CA LYS A 70 3.54 -25.37 9.95
C LYS A 70 3.26 -26.57 9.06
N VAL A 71 2.34 -27.44 9.50
CA VAL A 71 1.91 -28.63 8.75
C VAL A 71 1.38 -28.20 7.38
N VAL A 72 0.41 -27.27 7.33
CA VAL A 72 -0.20 -26.80 6.07
C VAL A 72 0.84 -26.16 5.14
N LYS A 73 1.78 -25.36 5.68
CA LYS A 73 2.87 -24.76 4.90
C LYS A 73 3.84 -25.80 4.32
N ASN A 74 4.18 -26.84 5.09
CA ASN A 74 5.09 -27.88 4.63
C ASN A 74 4.52 -28.69 3.45
N PHE A 75 3.19 -28.73 3.32
CA PHE A 75 2.50 -29.35 2.20
C PHE A 75 2.30 -28.41 1.00
N GLY A 76 2.92 -27.22 0.99
CA GLY A 76 2.88 -26.29 -0.15
C GLY A 76 1.62 -25.42 -0.23
N CYS A 77 0.72 -25.49 0.75
CA CYS A 77 -0.44 -24.61 0.82
C CYS A 77 -0.04 -23.25 1.41
N ASN A 78 0.14 -22.27 0.52
CA ASN A 78 0.52 -20.91 0.89
C ASN A 78 -0.69 -20.05 1.28
N ASP A 79 -1.84 -20.30 0.66
CA ASP A 79 -3.08 -19.59 0.90
C ASP A 79 -4.00 -20.45 1.75
N TYR A 80 -4.14 -20.11 3.03
CA TYR A 80 -5.00 -20.85 3.95
C TYR A 80 -5.59 -19.98 5.06
N VAL A 81 -6.64 -20.49 5.68
CA VAL A 81 -7.11 -20.09 6.99
C VAL A 81 -7.39 -21.32 7.85
N LEU A 82 -7.01 -21.23 9.12
CA LEU A 82 -7.26 -22.24 10.13
C LEU A 82 -7.90 -21.55 11.33
N VAL A 83 -8.91 -22.17 11.89
CA VAL A 83 -9.74 -21.63 12.96
C VAL A 83 -9.93 -22.71 14.02
N TYR A 84 -9.73 -22.33 15.27
CA TYR A 84 -9.98 -23.14 16.45
C TYR A 84 -11.13 -22.51 17.21
N LEU A 85 -12.19 -23.27 17.45
CA LEU A 85 -13.33 -22.85 18.27
C LEU A 85 -13.36 -23.65 19.57
N LYS A 86 -13.52 -22.95 20.70
CA LYS A 86 -13.76 -23.57 22.00
C LYS A 86 -14.57 -22.65 22.88
N ASP A 87 -15.63 -23.16 23.52
CA ASP A 87 -16.44 -22.40 24.49
C ASP A 87 -16.89 -21.02 23.95
N ARG A 88 -17.39 -20.98 22.70
CA ARG A 88 -17.78 -19.75 21.96
C ARG A 88 -16.65 -18.78 21.61
N ARG A 89 -15.40 -19.14 21.92
CA ARG A 89 -14.22 -18.33 21.59
C ARG A 89 -13.60 -18.84 20.30
N LEU A 90 -13.29 -17.90 19.43
CA LEU A 90 -12.67 -18.12 18.14
C LEU A 90 -11.22 -17.64 18.17
N TRP A 91 -10.31 -18.53 17.79
CA TRP A 91 -8.93 -18.19 17.43
C TRP A 91 -8.71 -18.56 15.98
N HIS A 92 -7.92 -17.77 15.26
CA HIS A 92 -7.61 -18.10 13.88
C HIS A 92 -6.18 -17.72 13.51
N THR A 93 -5.65 -18.40 12.50
CA THR A 93 -4.45 -18.02 11.78
C THR A 93 -4.73 -18.12 10.29
N ARG A 94 -4.13 -17.24 9.49
CA ARG A 94 -4.33 -17.20 8.04
C ARG A 94 -3.09 -16.69 7.33
N ASN A 95 -2.95 -17.09 6.08
CA ASN A 95 -1.93 -16.63 5.15
C ASN A 95 -2.54 -16.48 3.74
N GLY A 96 -2.00 -15.59 2.91
CA GLY A 96 -2.46 -15.42 1.53
C GLY A 96 -3.72 -14.57 1.37
N ASN A 97 -4.59 -14.94 0.43
CA ASN A 97 -5.79 -14.17 0.06
C ASN A 97 -7.09 -14.63 0.74
N ILE A 98 -7.08 -15.77 1.44
CA ILE A 98 -8.25 -16.26 2.16
C ILE A 98 -8.43 -15.49 3.48
N ARG A 99 -9.67 -15.18 3.81
CA ARG A 99 -10.06 -14.41 5.00
C ARG A 99 -11.15 -15.12 5.78
N LEU A 100 -11.31 -14.68 7.02
CA LEU A 100 -12.37 -15.10 7.93
C LEU A 100 -13.20 -13.87 8.29
N PHE A 101 -14.51 -14.01 8.19
CA PHE A 101 -15.49 -13.02 8.61
C PHE A 101 -16.56 -13.66 9.49
N VAL A 102 -17.19 -12.85 10.33
CA VAL A 102 -18.35 -13.23 11.13
C VAL A 102 -19.52 -12.40 10.66
N TYR A 103 -20.53 -13.03 10.08
CA TYR A 103 -21.77 -12.36 9.70
C TYR A 103 -22.73 -12.35 10.89
N ARG A 104 -23.11 -11.16 11.34
CA ARG A 104 -23.99 -10.91 12.50
C ARG A 104 -24.97 -9.80 12.15
N ASP A 105 -26.26 -10.07 12.25
CA ASP A 105 -27.34 -9.08 12.07
C ASP A 105 -27.20 -8.20 10.81
N GLY A 106 -26.85 -8.80 9.67
CA GLY A 106 -26.67 -8.08 8.42
C GLY A 106 -25.32 -7.39 8.24
N ARG A 107 -24.35 -7.64 9.13
CA ARG A 107 -23.02 -7.01 9.09
C ARG A 107 -21.91 -8.05 9.12
N PHE A 108 -20.84 -7.79 8.38
CA PHE A 108 -19.62 -8.58 8.44
C PHE A 108 -18.64 -7.96 9.45
N LEU A 109 -18.29 -8.74 10.47
CA LEU A 109 -17.25 -8.42 11.45
C LEU A 109 -15.96 -9.14 11.06
N SER A 110 -14.81 -8.51 11.29
CA SER A 110 -13.50 -9.11 11.04
C SER A 110 -12.84 -9.45 12.38
N PRO A 111 -12.66 -10.74 12.72
CA PRO A 111 -11.93 -11.14 13.92
C PRO A 111 -10.48 -10.60 13.92
N PRO A 112 -9.93 -10.18 15.07
CA PRO A 112 -8.58 -9.65 15.15
C PRO A 112 -7.56 -10.69 14.71
N HIS A 113 -6.74 -10.35 13.71
CA HIS A 113 -5.69 -11.22 13.20
C HIS A 113 -4.32 -10.76 13.71
N THR A 114 -3.56 -11.69 14.30
CA THR A 114 -2.15 -11.46 14.65
C THR A 114 -1.28 -12.46 13.90
N LYS A 115 -0.17 -11.98 13.30
CA LYS A 115 0.81 -12.86 12.66
C LYS A 115 1.46 -13.85 13.64
N ASN A 116 1.50 -13.49 14.92
CA ASN A 116 1.94 -14.37 16.00
C ASN A 116 0.72 -14.96 16.72
N PRO A 117 0.38 -16.25 16.50
CA PRO A 117 -0.78 -16.88 17.13
C PRO A 117 -0.66 -16.99 18.66
N ALA A 118 0.54 -16.88 19.23
CA ALA A 118 0.76 -16.91 20.69
C ALA A 118 0.16 -15.71 21.43
N VAL A 119 -0.13 -14.60 20.72
CA VAL A 119 -0.62 -13.32 21.29
C VAL A 119 -2.06 -13.02 20.86
N ALA A 120 -2.71 -13.91 20.08
CA ALA A 120 -4.03 -13.66 19.53
C ALA A 120 -5.11 -13.63 20.63
N THR A 121 -5.79 -12.50 20.77
CA THR A 121 -7.00 -12.38 21.60
C THR A 121 -8.16 -13.13 20.94
N PRO A 122 -8.92 -13.94 21.69
CA PRO A 122 -10.08 -14.64 21.13
C PRO A 122 -11.19 -13.68 20.73
N PHE A 123 -11.91 -14.00 19.66
CA PHE A 123 -13.16 -13.35 19.29
C PHE A 123 -14.34 -14.10 19.88
N LEU A 124 -15.31 -13.40 20.48
CA LEU A 124 -16.49 -14.03 21.10
C LEU A 124 -17.63 -14.16 20.08
N LEU A 125 -18.08 -15.40 19.88
CA LEU A 125 -19.18 -15.75 18.99
C LEU A 125 -20.51 -15.81 19.73
N ASN A 126 -21.56 -15.41 19.01
CA ASN A 126 -22.95 -15.59 19.38
C ASN A 126 -23.54 -16.79 18.64
N GLU A 127 -24.68 -17.27 19.12
CA GLU A 127 -25.38 -18.42 18.53
C GLU A 127 -25.97 -18.11 17.15
N ASP A 128 -26.30 -16.83 16.90
CA ASP A 128 -26.89 -16.37 15.64
C ASP A 128 -25.80 -15.92 14.62
N ASP A 129 -24.53 -16.06 14.96
CA ASP A 129 -23.42 -15.74 14.07
C ASP A 129 -23.27 -16.79 12.96
N GLN A 130 -22.77 -16.35 11.80
CA GLN A 130 -22.26 -17.25 10.76
C GLN A 130 -20.77 -16.97 10.51
N LEU A 131 -19.96 -18.02 10.59
CA LEU A 131 -18.55 -17.94 10.18
C LEU A 131 -18.47 -18.09 8.68
N VAL A 132 -17.84 -17.12 8.02
CA VAL A 132 -17.64 -17.09 6.58
C VAL A 132 -16.14 -17.15 6.31
N VAL A 133 -15.70 -18.24 5.69
CA VAL A 133 -14.34 -18.45 5.21
C VAL A 133 -14.36 -18.38 3.70
N CYS A 134 -13.66 -17.41 3.11
CA CYS A 134 -13.65 -17.24 1.66
C CYS A 134 -12.42 -16.47 1.17
N ASN A 135 -12.20 -16.47 -0.14
CA ASN A 135 -11.32 -15.50 -0.79
C ASN A 135 -11.80 -14.07 -0.48
N ALA A 136 -10.86 -13.15 -0.20
CA ALA A 136 -11.20 -11.77 0.16
C ALA A 136 -12.03 -11.05 -0.92
N SER A 137 -11.63 -11.22 -2.18
CA SER A 137 -12.25 -10.66 -3.39
C SER A 137 -13.74 -10.95 -3.47
N LEU A 138 -14.19 -12.16 -3.10
CA LEU A 138 -15.61 -12.55 -3.14
C LEU A 138 -16.52 -11.62 -2.33
N LEU A 139 -16.05 -11.08 -1.22
CA LEU A 139 -16.83 -10.14 -0.39
C LEU A 139 -16.59 -8.68 -0.77
N PHE A 140 -15.43 -8.32 -1.30
CA PHE A 140 -15.12 -6.93 -1.64
C PHE A 140 -15.59 -6.53 -3.05
N GLU A 141 -15.68 -7.47 -3.98
CA GLU A 141 -16.09 -7.22 -5.37
C GLU A 141 -17.60 -7.42 -5.58
N THR A 142 -18.26 -8.20 -4.71
CA THR A 142 -19.70 -8.40 -4.77
C THR A 142 -20.44 -7.16 -4.24
N ALA A 143 -21.42 -6.68 -4.99
CA ALA A 143 -22.21 -5.51 -4.62
C ALA A 143 -22.90 -5.70 -3.25
N PRO A 144 -22.92 -4.70 -2.35
CA PRO A 144 -23.51 -4.84 -1.01
C PRO A 144 -24.97 -5.27 -0.99
N LYS A 145 -25.76 -4.87 -2.01
CA LYS A 145 -27.15 -5.30 -2.15
C LYS A 145 -27.24 -6.82 -2.39
N SER A 146 -26.42 -7.35 -3.29
CA SER A 146 -26.33 -8.78 -3.57
C SER A 146 -25.85 -9.57 -2.35
N LEU A 147 -24.87 -9.06 -1.59
CA LEU A 147 -24.44 -9.69 -0.34
C LEU A 147 -25.57 -9.77 0.68
N LYS A 148 -26.35 -8.69 0.83
CA LYS A 148 -27.50 -8.69 1.72
C LYS A 148 -28.53 -9.72 1.27
N ASP A 149 -28.82 -9.80 -0.02
CA ASP A 149 -29.78 -10.77 -0.57
C ASP A 149 -29.30 -12.21 -0.32
N ILE A 150 -28.03 -12.52 -0.63
CA ILE A 150 -27.39 -13.84 -0.45
C ILE A 150 -27.43 -14.31 1.01
N PHE A 151 -27.29 -13.41 1.98
CA PHE A 151 -27.26 -13.78 3.41
C PHE A 151 -28.60 -13.51 4.14
N SER A 152 -29.65 -13.06 3.43
CA SER A 152 -30.94 -12.69 4.05
C SER A 152 -31.98 -13.81 4.13
N SER A 153 -31.87 -14.84 3.29
CA SER A 153 -32.95 -15.84 3.14
C SER A 153 -32.49 -17.28 2.93
N SER A 154 -31.19 -17.54 2.93
CA SER A 154 -30.65 -18.75 2.28
C SER A 154 -30.04 -19.74 3.27
N LEU A 155 -30.16 -21.02 2.95
CA LEU A 155 -29.39 -22.07 3.62
C LEU A 155 -27.88 -21.77 3.47
N PRO A 156 -27.01 -22.25 4.39
CA PRO A 156 -25.57 -22.03 4.29
C PRO A 156 -24.99 -22.47 2.94
N GLN A 157 -25.54 -23.55 2.36
CA GLN A 157 -25.15 -24.05 1.05
C GLN A 157 -25.51 -23.09 -0.09
N GLU A 158 -26.74 -22.57 -0.11
CA GLU A 158 -27.19 -21.60 -1.11
C GLU A 158 -26.40 -20.29 -1.02
N SER A 159 -26.05 -19.89 0.20
CA SER A 159 -25.22 -18.70 0.43
C SER A 159 -23.81 -18.89 -0.14
N ALA A 160 -23.23 -20.09 0.02
CA ALA A 160 -21.91 -20.41 -0.51
C ALA A 160 -21.92 -20.48 -2.05
N GLU A 161 -22.94 -21.10 -2.63
CA GLU A 161 -23.14 -21.16 -4.08
C GLU A 161 -23.40 -19.78 -4.69
N GLY A 162 -24.23 -18.95 -4.03
CA GLY A 162 -24.53 -17.59 -4.46
C GLY A 162 -23.28 -16.71 -4.51
N LEU A 163 -22.38 -16.84 -3.53
CA LEU A 163 -21.10 -16.12 -3.54
C LEU A 163 -20.16 -16.61 -4.66
N ILE A 164 -20.04 -17.92 -4.86
CA ILE A 164 -19.21 -18.47 -5.92
C ILE A 164 -19.74 -18.10 -7.31
N GLN A 165 -21.05 -18.08 -7.52
CA GLN A 165 -21.64 -17.69 -8.82
C GLN A 165 -21.35 -16.23 -9.22
N GLN A 166 -21.08 -15.35 -8.25
CA GLN A 166 -20.72 -13.95 -8.52
C GLN A 166 -19.23 -13.77 -8.82
N THR A 167 -18.41 -14.80 -8.63
CA THR A 167 -16.96 -14.71 -8.81
C THR A 167 -16.56 -14.69 -10.28
N LYS A 168 -15.45 -14.01 -10.57
CA LYS A 168 -14.71 -14.13 -11.84
C LYS A 168 -13.36 -14.81 -11.64
N GLU A 169 -13.06 -15.28 -10.43
CA GLU A 169 -11.80 -15.93 -10.11
C GLU A 169 -11.82 -17.41 -10.50
N ASP A 170 -10.75 -17.86 -11.17
CA ASP A 170 -10.57 -19.25 -11.56
C ASP A 170 -10.44 -20.19 -10.33
N LEU A 171 -9.86 -19.71 -9.22
CA LEU A 171 -9.59 -20.48 -8.00
C LEU A 171 -10.13 -19.78 -6.75
N SER A 172 -11.34 -20.14 -6.35
CA SER A 172 -12.03 -19.57 -5.20
C SER A 172 -12.87 -20.60 -4.47
N PHE A 173 -12.97 -20.48 -3.15
CA PHE A 173 -13.89 -21.28 -2.35
C PHE A 173 -14.58 -20.45 -1.26
N VAL A 174 -15.72 -20.96 -0.82
CA VAL A 174 -16.52 -20.40 0.27
C VAL A 174 -16.94 -21.52 1.20
N GLY A 175 -16.68 -21.35 2.49
CA GLY A 175 -17.22 -22.17 3.57
C GLY A 175 -18.05 -21.30 4.52
N ILE A 176 -19.29 -21.70 4.78
CA ILE A 176 -20.21 -21.01 5.69
C ILE A 176 -20.63 -21.98 6.79
N LEU A 177 -20.33 -21.62 8.03
CA LEU A 177 -20.70 -22.38 9.22
C LEU A 177 -21.55 -21.50 10.17
N PRO A 178 -22.87 -21.72 10.25
CA PRO A 178 -23.70 -21.16 11.30
C PRO A 178 -23.25 -21.64 12.68
N CYS A 179 -23.26 -20.73 13.65
CA CYS A 179 -22.85 -20.98 15.03
C CYS A 179 -24.00 -21.47 15.92
N GLU A 180 -25.12 -21.91 15.34
CA GLU A 180 -26.30 -22.39 16.08
C GLU A 180 -25.97 -23.56 17.02
N PHE A 181 -24.99 -24.39 16.67
CA PHE A 181 -24.50 -25.49 17.52
C PHE A 181 -23.90 -25.03 18.86
N LEU A 182 -23.59 -23.74 19.01
CA LEU A 182 -23.20 -23.15 20.29
C LEU A 182 -24.37 -23.09 21.29
N ARG A 183 -25.62 -23.28 20.82
CA ARG A 183 -26.82 -23.49 21.66
C ARG A 183 -26.71 -24.79 22.43
N ASP A 184 -26.31 -25.86 21.76
CA ASP A 184 -26.18 -27.21 22.33
C ASP A 184 -24.92 -27.37 23.19
N ASN A 185 -23.89 -26.59 22.90
CA ASN A 185 -22.66 -26.49 23.72
C ASN A 185 -22.82 -25.47 24.87
N ALA A 186 -23.95 -25.56 25.59
CA ALA A 186 -24.11 -24.83 26.84
C ALA A 186 -23.02 -25.28 27.85
N PRO A 187 -22.20 -24.36 28.38
CA PRO A 187 -21.13 -24.74 29.30
C PRO A 187 -21.70 -25.38 30.56
N SER A 188 -21.27 -26.62 30.81
CA SER A 188 -21.56 -27.40 32.01
C SER A 188 -21.24 -26.61 33.28
N ARG A 189 -22.21 -26.53 34.21
CA ARG A 189 -22.15 -26.30 35.69
C ARG A 189 -21.16 -25.32 36.35
N ASN A 190 -20.20 -24.73 35.64
CA ASN A 190 -19.19 -23.79 36.14
C ASN A 190 -19.35 -22.38 35.55
N ARG A 191 -20.44 -22.13 34.81
CA ARG A 191 -20.80 -20.78 34.33
C ARG A 191 -20.83 -19.79 35.49
N GLU A 192 -21.40 -20.16 36.64
CA GLU A 192 -21.44 -19.28 37.81
C GLU A 192 -20.06 -19.00 38.39
N LYS A 193 -19.17 -19.98 38.41
CA LYS A 193 -17.82 -19.83 38.99
C LYS A 193 -16.90 -19.02 38.07
N ALA A 194 -16.98 -19.24 36.76
CA ALA A 194 -16.22 -18.50 35.75
C ALA A 194 -16.77 -17.09 35.50
N LEU A 195 -18.08 -16.86 35.62
CA LEU A 195 -18.67 -15.51 35.60
C LEU A 195 -18.39 -14.76 36.91
N GLN A 196 -18.38 -15.43 38.08
CA GLN A 196 -18.01 -14.82 39.36
C GLN A 196 -16.55 -14.37 39.43
N GLU A 197 -15.64 -15.12 38.78
CA GLU A 197 -14.21 -14.76 38.76
C GLU A 197 -13.87 -13.66 37.74
N VAL A 198 -14.69 -13.45 36.69
CA VAL A 198 -14.40 -12.50 35.60
C VAL A 198 -15.29 -11.24 35.66
N PHE A 199 -16.52 -11.32 36.17
CA PHE A 199 -17.46 -10.20 36.28
C PHE A 199 -18.28 -10.26 37.58
N PRO A 200 -17.75 -9.80 38.73
CA PRO A 200 -18.45 -9.83 40.02
C PRO A 200 -19.70 -8.94 40.10
N PHE A 201 -20.02 -8.16 39.06
CA PHE A 201 -21.10 -7.16 39.07
C PHE A 201 -22.40 -7.61 38.39
N GLU A 202 -22.45 -8.76 37.70
CA GLU A 202 -23.66 -9.17 36.97
C GLU A 202 -24.78 -9.70 37.89
N LYS A 203 -24.44 -10.26 39.07
CA LYS A 203 -25.46 -10.68 40.05
C LYS A 203 -26.25 -9.53 40.64
N GLU A 204 -25.66 -8.33 40.73
CA GLU A 204 -26.38 -7.14 41.18
C GLU A 204 -27.44 -6.69 40.19
N VAL A 205 -27.27 -6.98 38.89
CA VAL A 205 -28.23 -6.58 37.84
C VAL A 205 -29.49 -7.45 37.89
N ASP A 206 -29.36 -8.75 38.12
CA ASP A 206 -30.48 -9.70 38.14
C ASP A 206 -31.31 -9.65 39.42
N GLU A 207 -30.70 -9.41 40.59
CA GLU A 207 -31.45 -9.16 41.83
C GLU A 207 -32.14 -7.80 41.81
N ALA A 208 -31.53 -6.81 41.17
CA ALA A 208 -32.11 -5.48 41.13
C ALA A 208 -33.30 -5.39 40.17
N LEU A 209 -33.36 -6.21 39.11
CA LEU A 209 -34.51 -6.31 38.17
C LEU A 209 -35.82 -6.75 38.83
N ARG A 210 -35.75 -7.38 40.02
CA ARG A 210 -36.93 -7.76 40.83
C ARG A 210 -37.44 -6.64 41.74
N ASN A 211 -36.72 -5.53 41.85
CA ASN A 211 -37.06 -4.42 42.74
C ASN A 211 -37.98 -3.40 42.02
N PRO A 212 -39.18 -3.07 42.53
CA PRO A 212 -40.12 -2.15 41.84
C PRO A 212 -39.56 -0.73 41.59
N ASN A 213 -38.54 -0.32 42.36
CA ASN A 213 -37.81 0.93 42.11
C ASN A 213 -36.91 0.87 40.86
N GLN A 214 -36.43 -0.31 40.46
CA GLN A 214 -35.66 -0.46 39.23
C GLN A 214 -36.51 -0.41 37.97
N LYS A 215 -37.76 -0.89 37.98
CA LYS A 215 -38.67 -0.72 36.83
C LYS A 215 -38.91 0.77 36.51
N LYS A 216 -39.01 1.62 37.54
CA LYS A 216 -39.06 3.07 37.38
C LYS A 216 -37.76 3.63 36.79
N ASN A 217 -36.59 3.18 37.28
CA ASN A 217 -35.30 3.58 36.73
C ASN A 217 -35.08 3.11 35.28
N GLN A 218 -35.62 1.94 34.89
CA GLN A 218 -35.60 1.48 33.50
C GLN A 218 -36.45 2.35 32.60
N ILE A 219 -37.63 2.78 33.05
CA ILE A 219 -38.47 3.73 32.31
C ILE A 219 -37.74 5.07 32.18
N TYR A 220 -37.10 5.58 33.24
CA TYR A 220 -36.29 6.80 33.16
C TYR A 220 -35.08 6.64 32.23
N ASN A 221 -34.40 5.50 32.24
CA ASN A 221 -33.28 5.22 31.35
C ASN A 221 -33.73 5.09 29.89
N PHE A 222 -34.89 4.48 29.64
CA PHE A 222 -35.48 4.38 28.31
C PHE A 222 -35.89 5.74 27.76
N VAL A 223 -36.59 6.54 28.57
CA VAL A 223 -36.95 7.92 28.22
C VAL A 223 -35.69 8.78 28.03
N GLY A 224 -34.69 8.60 28.88
CA GLY A 224 -33.38 9.25 28.75
C GLY A 224 -32.67 8.87 27.46
N PHE A 225 -32.71 7.60 27.05
CA PHE A 225 -32.13 7.12 25.79
C PHE A 225 -32.85 7.72 24.58
N VAL A 226 -34.18 7.79 24.60
CA VAL A 226 -34.98 8.41 23.55
C VAL A 226 -34.69 9.91 23.44
N LEU A 227 -34.60 10.62 24.57
CA LEU A 227 -34.23 12.04 24.58
C LEU A 227 -32.79 12.27 24.10
N PHE A 228 -31.88 11.39 24.46
CA PHE A 228 -30.48 11.47 24.02
C PHE A 228 -30.33 11.19 22.53
N THR A 229 -31.05 10.20 21.98
CA THR A 229 -31.06 9.95 20.53
C THR A 229 -31.66 11.12 19.76
N LEU A 230 -32.75 11.73 20.27
CA LEU A 230 -33.30 12.96 19.70
C LEU A 230 -32.32 14.13 19.77
N LEU A 231 -31.56 14.28 20.87
CA LEU A 231 -30.51 15.28 21.01
C LEU A 231 -29.40 15.07 19.97
N ILE A 232 -28.94 13.84 19.76
CA ILE A 232 -27.93 13.52 18.74
C ILE A 232 -28.44 13.88 17.34
N ILE A 233 -29.69 13.52 17.02
CA ILE A 233 -30.30 13.85 15.72
C ILE A 233 -30.40 15.37 15.55
N PHE A 234 -30.79 16.09 16.59
CA PHE A 234 -30.87 17.55 16.59
C PHE A 234 -29.49 18.20 16.40
N MET A 235 -28.48 17.76 17.16
CA MET A 235 -27.10 18.23 17.01
C MET A 235 -26.53 17.94 15.63
N TYR A 236 -26.84 16.77 15.06
CA TYR A 236 -26.46 16.40 13.71
C TYR A 236 -27.10 17.35 12.69
N GLN A 237 -28.40 17.64 12.79
CA GLN A 237 -29.08 18.57 11.87
C GLN A 237 -28.56 20.01 12.00
N GLN A 238 -28.29 20.46 13.22
CA GLN A 238 -27.74 21.80 13.46
C GLN A 238 -26.33 21.95 12.87
N ASN A 239 -25.48 20.93 13.00
CA ASN A 239 -24.11 20.98 12.52
C ASN A 239 -23.92 20.54 11.07
N LYS A 240 -24.93 19.90 10.45
CA LYS A 240 -24.86 19.41 9.07
C LYS A 240 -24.46 20.51 8.09
N SER A 241 -25.06 21.70 8.20
CA SER A 241 -24.75 22.85 7.33
C SER A 241 -23.31 23.34 7.49
N ASN A 242 -22.80 23.37 8.72
CA ASN A 242 -21.42 23.76 9.01
C ASN A 242 -20.43 22.73 8.45
N TRP A 243 -20.73 21.43 8.56
CA TRP A 243 -19.87 20.39 7.99
C TRP A 243 -19.89 20.39 6.46
N GLU A 244 -21.06 20.58 5.83
CA GLU A 244 -21.17 20.73 4.38
C GLU A 244 -20.39 21.95 3.89
N SER A 245 -20.48 23.09 4.59
CA SER A 245 -19.71 24.29 4.27
C SER A 245 -18.20 24.07 4.42
N GLN A 246 -17.75 23.38 5.47
CA GLN A 246 -16.33 23.08 5.67
C GLN A 246 -15.78 22.11 4.61
N ILE A 247 -16.57 21.12 4.20
CA ILE A 247 -16.20 20.21 3.12
C ILE A 247 -16.05 20.99 1.82
N GLN A 248 -17.01 21.86 1.50
CA GLN A 248 -16.96 22.67 0.28
C GLN A 248 -15.77 23.64 0.27
N GLU A 249 -15.48 24.30 1.40
CA GLU A 249 -14.30 25.18 1.53
C GLU A 249 -13.00 24.40 1.32
N LYS A 250 -12.91 23.17 1.84
CA LYS A 250 -11.75 22.30 1.64
C LYS A 250 -11.63 21.80 0.20
N ASP A 251 -12.73 21.49 -0.46
CA ASP A 251 -12.74 21.12 -1.87
C ASP A 251 -12.27 22.28 -2.77
N ASP A 252 -12.69 23.51 -2.45
CA ASP A 252 -12.25 24.73 -3.15
C ASP A 252 -10.74 25.00 -2.92
N GLU A 253 -10.24 24.82 -1.69
CA GLU A 253 -8.80 24.88 -1.40
C GLU A 253 -8.02 23.84 -2.24
N ILE A 254 -8.49 22.60 -2.29
CA ILE A 254 -7.86 21.52 -3.06
C ILE A 254 -7.86 21.86 -4.57
N ALA A 255 -8.96 22.40 -5.08
CA ALA A 255 -9.06 22.82 -6.48
C ALA A 255 -8.07 23.94 -6.81
N ASN A 256 -7.90 24.90 -5.92
CA ASN A 256 -6.92 25.98 -6.07
C ASN A 256 -5.48 25.45 -6.04
N ILE A 257 -5.14 24.59 -5.08
CA ILE A 257 -3.81 23.96 -5.01
C ILE A 257 -3.51 23.16 -6.29
N LYS A 258 -4.47 22.39 -6.80
CA LYS A 258 -4.31 21.67 -8.06
C LYS A 258 -4.02 22.61 -9.23
N LYS A 259 -4.74 23.72 -9.32
CA LYS A 259 -4.55 24.73 -10.37
C LYS A 259 -3.14 25.37 -10.30
N GLU A 260 -2.66 25.69 -9.10
CA GLU A 260 -1.31 26.23 -8.91
C GLU A 260 -0.22 25.21 -9.22
N ASN A 261 -0.42 23.94 -8.86
CA ASN A 261 0.48 22.85 -9.22
C ASN A 261 0.58 22.70 -10.74
N THR A 262 -0.55 22.65 -11.46
CA THR A 262 -0.54 22.55 -12.93
C THR A 262 0.13 23.76 -13.58
N LYS A 263 -0.02 24.96 -13.00
CA LYS A 263 0.69 26.15 -13.48
C LYS A 263 2.21 26.01 -13.29
N SER A 264 2.63 25.53 -12.13
CA SER A 264 4.04 25.31 -11.80
C SER A 264 4.68 24.24 -12.69
N GLU A 265 3.98 23.12 -12.92
CA GLU A 265 4.42 22.06 -13.84
C GLU A 265 4.65 22.60 -15.25
N LYS A 266 3.71 23.40 -15.79
CA LYS A 266 3.88 24.04 -17.10
C LYS A 266 5.07 24.99 -17.16
N THR A 267 5.34 25.74 -16.08
CA THR A 267 6.51 26.61 -16.00
C THR A 267 7.81 25.79 -15.97
N ILE A 268 7.85 24.69 -15.22
CA ILE A 268 9.00 23.78 -15.16
C ILE A 268 9.26 23.18 -16.54
N GLU A 269 8.24 22.67 -17.23
CA GLU A 269 8.37 22.12 -18.57
C GLU A 269 8.86 23.16 -19.58
N ALA A 270 8.34 24.39 -19.51
CA ALA A 270 8.78 25.47 -20.40
C ALA A 270 10.25 25.82 -20.16
N PHE A 271 10.67 25.87 -18.89
CA PHE A 271 12.06 26.09 -18.51
C PHE A 271 12.99 24.96 -18.96
N GLN A 272 12.58 23.70 -18.80
CA GLN A 272 13.32 22.54 -19.29
C GLN A 272 13.47 22.57 -20.80
N ARG A 273 12.38 22.83 -21.54
CA ARG A 273 12.41 22.99 -22.99
C ARG A 273 13.37 24.10 -23.43
N TYR A 274 13.30 25.26 -22.77
CA TYR A 274 14.22 26.36 -23.00
C TYR A 274 15.67 25.97 -22.73
N GLN A 275 15.96 25.30 -21.60
CA GLN A 275 17.31 24.84 -21.28
C GLN A 275 17.84 23.85 -22.32
N THR A 276 17.04 22.87 -22.75
CA THR A 276 17.44 21.92 -23.78
C THR A 276 17.74 22.62 -25.11
N GLN A 277 16.86 23.53 -25.54
CA GLN A 277 17.08 24.32 -26.76
C GLN A 277 18.33 25.21 -26.65
N HIS A 278 18.57 25.80 -25.48
CA HIS A 278 19.73 26.62 -25.23
C HIS A 278 21.03 25.81 -25.28
N ILE A 279 21.05 24.63 -24.64
CA ILE A 279 22.18 23.70 -24.66
C ILE A 279 22.48 23.27 -26.10
N GLN A 280 21.46 22.82 -26.83
CA GLN A 280 21.61 22.43 -28.23
C GLN A 280 22.08 23.60 -29.11
N SER A 281 21.55 24.80 -28.87
CA SER A 281 21.99 26.00 -29.58
C SER A 281 23.44 26.36 -29.31
N ILE A 282 24.00 26.05 -28.13
CA ILE A 282 25.42 26.26 -27.83
C ILE A 282 26.26 25.14 -28.43
N ALA A 283 25.84 23.88 -28.32
CA ALA A 283 26.55 22.72 -28.84
C ALA A 283 26.79 22.85 -30.36
N ASN A 284 25.72 23.21 -31.10
CA ASN A 284 25.73 23.35 -32.55
C ASN A 284 26.34 24.68 -33.05
N ARG A 285 27.04 25.44 -32.21
CA ARG A 285 27.75 26.65 -32.67
C ARG A 285 29.12 26.28 -33.16
N ASP A 286 29.33 26.54 -34.44
CA ASP A 286 30.63 26.44 -35.08
C ASP A 286 31.25 27.83 -35.27
N PHE A 287 32.57 27.87 -35.39
CA PHE A 287 33.30 29.12 -35.57
C PHE A 287 33.27 29.56 -37.02
N ASP A 288 32.31 30.42 -37.39
CA ASP A 288 32.29 31.04 -38.71
C ASP A 288 33.22 32.25 -38.77
N VAL A 289 34.26 32.15 -39.58
CA VAL A 289 35.28 33.19 -39.78
C VAL A 289 34.70 34.41 -40.49
N PHE A 290 33.72 34.21 -41.37
CA PHE A 290 33.16 35.20 -42.27
C PHE A 290 31.89 35.86 -41.73
N ASP A 291 31.35 35.36 -40.61
CA ASP A 291 30.12 35.87 -40.03
C ASP A 291 30.36 37.16 -39.22
N ASN A 292 30.01 38.30 -39.83
CA ASN A 292 30.06 39.62 -39.21
C ASN A 292 28.73 40.00 -38.51
N GLU A 293 27.69 39.16 -38.60
CA GLU A 293 26.33 39.47 -38.11
C GLU A 293 25.96 38.69 -36.85
N ARG A 294 26.58 37.53 -36.59
CA ARG A 294 26.44 36.82 -35.31
C ARG A 294 27.32 37.47 -34.26
N TYR A 295 26.69 38.07 -33.24
CA TYR A 295 27.36 38.53 -32.02
C TYR A 295 28.18 37.37 -31.41
N ARG A 296 29.50 37.42 -31.58
CA ARG A 296 30.42 36.40 -31.06
C ARG A 296 30.58 36.64 -29.56
N MET A 297 30.38 35.59 -28.77
CA MET A 297 30.74 35.65 -27.35
C MET A 297 32.26 35.54 -27.25
N TYR A 298 32.87 36.49 -26.56
CA TYR A 298 34.31 36.47 -26.28
C TYR A 298 34.53 36.25 -24.79
N ALA A 299 35.55 35.47 -24.48
CA ALA A 299 35.97 35.23 -23.12
C ALA A 299 37.45 35.58 -22.96
N LEU A 300 37.81 35.99 -21.76
CA LEU A 300 39.15 36.45 -21.45
C LEU A 300 39.99 35.27 -20.96
N PHE A 301 40.98 34.87 -21.75
CA PHE A 301 41.92 33.81 -21.42
C PHE A 301 43.22 34.40 -20.86
N ARG A 302 43.62 33.91 -19.68
CA ARG A 302 44.81 34.38 -18.96
C ARG A 302 45.93 33.37 -19.07
N ASP A 303 47.06 33.78 -19.65
CA ASP A 303 48.31 33.03 -19.65
C ASP A 303 49.35 33.74 -18.78
N ALA A 304 49.30 33.41 -17.49
CA ALA A 304 50.24 33.93 -16.50
C ALA A 304 51.69 33.44 -16.71
N ARG A 305 51.90 32.38 -17.50
CA ARG A 305 53.23 31.79 -17.72
C ARG A 305 53.88 32.22 -19.04
N LYS A 306 53.20 33.07 -19.82
CA LYS A 306 53.63 33.53 -21.16
C LYS A 306 54.04 32.39 -22.08
N LYS A 307 53.34 31.27 -21.99
CA LYS A 307 53.60 30.07 -22.78
C LYS A 307 53.14 30.22 -24.21
N PHE A 308 52.09 31.00 -24.44
CA PHE A 308 51.38 30.98 -25.69
C PHE A 308 51.53 32.29 -26.47
N LYS A 309 51.64 32.16 -27.79
CA LYS A 309 51.43 33.22 -28.77
C LYS A 309 50.00 33.18 -29.31
N ARG A 310 49.60 34.24 -30.02
CA ARG A 310 48.27 34.38 -30.59
C ARG A 310 47.92 33.19 -31.51
N GLU A 311 48.86 32.77 -32.35
CA GLU A 311 48.69 31.66 -33.29
C GLU A 311 48.48 30.32 -32.57
N GLU A 312 49.20 30.11 -31.46
CA GLU A 312 49.09 28.90 -30.65
C GLU A 312 47.76 28.86 -29.87
N ILE A 313 47.25 30.01 -29.42
CA ILE A 313 45.90 30.11 -28.83
C ILE A 313 44.83 29.83 -29.89
N ALA A 314 45.03 30.31 -31.11
CA ALA A 314 44.11 30.09 -32.22
C ALA A 314 44.02 28.61 -32.58
N GLU A 315 45.16 27.93 -32.74
CA GLU A 315 45.22 26.47 -32.96
C GLU A 315 44.58 25.71 -31.80
N LYS A 316 44.87 26.12 -30.56
CA LYS A 316 44.42 25.42 -29.36
C LYS A 316 42.90 25.44 -29.15
N PHE A 317 42.24 26.54 -29.50
CA PHE A 317 40.79 26.71 -29.33
C PHE A 317 40.04 26.66 -30.67
N ASN A 318 40.64 26.04 -31.69
CA ASN A 318 40.12 25.89 -33.04
C ASN A 318 39.54 27.18 -33.64
N ILE A 319 40.32 28.25 -33.61
CA ILE A 319 39.98 29.53 -34.21
C ILE A 319 40.76 29.67 -35.50
N TYR A 320 40.07 29.50 -36.62
CA TYR A 320 40.67 29.50 -37.95
C TYR A 320 41.40 30.80 -38.31
N ASN A 321 40.96 31.95 -37.79
CA ASN A 321 41.61 33.24 -38.00
C ASN A 321 42.23 33.77 -36.69
N PRO A 322 43.56 33.67 -36.50
CA PRO A 322 44.24 34.19 -35.31
C PRO A 322 43.99 35.68 -35.08
N LEU A 323 43.71 36.48 -36.12
CA LEU A 323 43.42 37.91 -35.99
C LEU A 323 42.08 38.19 -35.29
N ALA A 324 41.21 37.18 -35.14
CA ALA A 324 40.00 37.28 -34.32
C ALA A 324 40.30 37.30 -32.81
N ILE A 325 41.55 37.06 -32.42
CA ILE A 325 42.02 37.07 -31.03
C ILE A 325 42.81 38.35 -30.76
N GLU A 326 42.27 39.21 -29.90
CA GLU A 326 43.07 40.30 -29.35
C GLU A 326 44.02 39.77 -28.29
N ALA A 327 45.29 40.16 -28.35
CA ALA A 327 46.31 39.77 -27.39
C ALA A 327 46.90 41.04 -26.77
N LYS A 328 46.93 41.10 -25.44
CA LYS A 328 47.47 42.23 -24.69
C LYS A 328 48.30 41.73 -23.52
N VAL A 329 49.44 42.37 -23.29
CA VAL A 329 50.25 42.13 -22.09
C VAL A 329 49.77 43.08 -20.99
N VAL A 330 49.38 42.53 -19.84
CA VAL A 330 48.91 43.29 -18.68
C VAL A 330 49.61 42.75 -17.44
N MET A 331 50.30 43.63 -16.69
CA MET A 331 51.03 43.26 -15.46
C MET A 331 51.96 42.06 -15.63
N ASP A 332 52.71 42.03 -16.74
CA ASP A 332 53.62 40.93 -17.07
C ASP A 332 52.95 39.57 -17.33
N GLU A 333 51.66 39.57 -17.71
CA GLU A 333 50.91 38.37 -18.11
C GLU A 333 50.32 38.55 -19.51
N ASN A 334 50.21 37.45 -20.26
CA ASN A 334 49.55 37.46 -21.56
C ASN A 334 48.05 37.27 -21.37
N TRP A 335 47.26 38.19 -21.90
CA TRP A 335 45.80 38.13 -21.88
C TRP A 335 45.27 38.09 -23.31
N PHE A 336 44.35 37.16 -23.56
CA PHE A 336 43.76 36.93 -24.87
C PHE A 336 42.25 37.08 -24.79
N ILE A 337 41.66 37.84 -25.72
CA ILE A 337 40.21 37.90 -25.91
C ILE A 337 39.87 36.87 -26.98
N VAL A 338 39.26 35.77 -26.56
CA VAL A 338 39.11 34.55 -27.37
C VAL A 338 37.63 34.30 -27.65
N PRO A 339 37.22 34.11 -28.92
CA PRO A 339 35.89 33.60 -29.27
C PRO A 339 35.57 32.27 -28.58
N VAL A 340 34.35 32.13 -28.06
CA VAL A 340 33.86 30.90 -27.41
C VAL A 340 32.46 30.52 -27.90
N LYS A 341 32.11 29.23 -27.85
CA LYS A 341 30.76 28.71 -28.18
C LYS A 341 29.70 29.30 -27.24
N GLY A 342 30.03 29.40 -25.95
CA GLY A 342 29.13 29.93 -24.95
C GLY A 342 29.65 29.82 -23.52
N THR A 343 28.71 29.92 -22.57
CA THR A 343 28.96 29.75 -21.14
C THR A 343 27.96 28.77 -20.54
N HIS A 344 28.39 28.05 -19.50
CA HIS A 344 27.52 27.17 -18.72
C HIS A 344 27.70 27.44 -17.23
N LEU A 345 26.60 27.64 -16.50
CA LEU A 345 26.62 27.78 -15.05
C LEU A 345 26.63 26.39 -14.41
N VAL A 346 27.72 26.05 -13.70
CA VAL A 346 27.90 24.74 -13.07
C VAL A 346 26.90 24.57 -11.93
N GLN A 347 26.03 23.57 -12.07
CA GLN A 347 25.05 23.18 -11.07
C GLN A 347 25.61 22.14 -10.08
N LYS A 348 24.91 21.99 -8.97
CA LYS A 348 25.26 21.02 -7.93
C LYS A 348 25.35 19.59 -8.47
N GLY A 349 26.51 18.96 -8.30
CA GLY A 349 26.74 17.57 -8.73
C GLY A 349 26.98 17.39 -10.23
N GLU A 350 27.15 18.48 -10.99
CA GLU A 350 27.71 18.44 -12.33
C GLU A 350 29.22 18.24 -12.28
N THR A 351 29.72 17.44 -13.22
CA THR A 351 31.13 17.16 -13.39
C THR A 351 31.58 17.67 -14.74
N LEU A 352 32.88 17.94 -14.90
CA LEU A 352 33.48 18.30 -16.20
C LEU A 352 33.05 17.35 -17.33
N LYS A 353 32.99 16.05 -17.02
CA LYS A 353 32.49 15.03 -17.94
C LYS A 353 31.06 15.29 -18.40
N LYS A 354 30.13 15.55 -17.46
CA LYS A 354 28.73 15.86 -17.81
C LYS A 354 28.62 17.12 -18.65
N ILE A 355 29.38 18.16 -18.30
CA ILE A 355 29.38 19.42 -19.05
C ILE A 355 29.91 19.16 -20.46
N ALA A 356 31.03 18.44 -20.62
CA ALA A 356 31.57 18.13 -21.93
C ALA A 356 30.57 17.36 -22.81
N GLN A 357 29.88 16.35 -22.25
CA GLN A 357 28.85 15.59 -22.95
C GLN A 357 27.66 16.42 -23.44
N MET A 358 27.39 17.59 -22.85
CA MET A 358 26.28 18.45 -23.27
C MET A 358 26.61 19.30 -24.49
N TYR A 359 27.89 19.63 -24.71
CA TYR A 359 28.28 20.69 -25.65
C TYR A 359 29.30 20.26 -26.71
N TYR A 360 29.89 19.07 -26.59
CA TYR A 360 30.97 18.59 -27.46
C TYR A 360 30.65 17.19 -27.96
N ASP A 361 30.94 16.94 -29.24
CA ASP A 361 30.78 15.61 -29.84
C ASP A 361 31.84 14.63 -29.29
N ASN A 362 33.05 15.12 -29.04
CA ASN A 362 34.13 14.37 -28.41
C ASN A 362 34.30 14.77 -26.94
N GLU A 363 33.74 13.96 -26.03
CA GLU A 363 33.81 14.17 -24.57
C GLU A 363 35.26 14.41 -24.08
N GLN A 364 36.24 13.64 -24.54
CA GLN A 364 37.61 13.74 -24.03
C GLN A 364 38.31 15.02 -24.45
N GLU A 365 38.04 15.48 -25.67
CA GLU A 365 38.54 16.74 -26.18
C GLU A 365 37.87 17.93 -25.48
N GLY A 366 36.53 17.89 -25.34
CA GLY A 366 35.77 18.89 -24.61
C GLY A 366 36.23 19.06 -23.16
N ILE A 367 36.50 17.97 -22.44
CA ILE A 367 37.06 18.05 -21.07
C ILE A 367 38.39 18.82 -21.06
N LYS A 368 39.30 18.55 -21.99
CA LYS A 368 40.60 19.23 -22.05
C LYS A 368 40.43 20.72 -22.35
N LEU A 369 39.63 21.07 -23.35
CA LEU A 369 39.37 22.46 -23.72
C LEU A 369 38.77 23.26 -22.56
N ILE A 370 37.75 22.70 -21.89
CA ILE A 370 37.14 23.33 -20.72
C ILE A 370 38.17 23.52 -19.60
N GLN A 371 38.95 22.49 -19.27
CA GLN A 371 39.95 22.56 -18.19
C GLN A 371 41.05 23.57 -18.46
N GLU A 372 41.48 23.69 -19.72
CA GLU A 372 42.55 24.60 -20.09
C GLU A 372 42.07 26.05 -20.09
N PHE A 373 40.86 26.31 -20.57
CA PHE A 373 40.30 27.66 -20.60
C PHE A 373 39.86 28.14 -19.21
N ASN A 374 39.33 27.22 -18.40
CA ASN A 374 38.76 27.53 -17.09
C ASN A 374 39.69 27.00 -15.98
N PRO A 375 40.48 27.87 -15.32
CA PRO A 375 41.45 27.44 -14.31
C PRO A 375 40.80 26.79 -13.08
N GLN A 376 39.51 27.05 -12.84
CA GLN A 376 38.71 26.40 -11.81
C GLN A 376 37.30 26.15 -12.32
N VAL A 377 36.81 24.92 -12.13
CA VAL A 377 35.41 24.53 -12.41
C VAL A 377 34.77 24.12 -11.10
N VAL A 378 33.95 25.02 -10.57
CA VAL A 378 33.32 24.90 -9.25
C VAL A 378 31.83 25.24 -9.34
N GLU A 379 31.03 24.63 -8.47
CA GLU A 379 29.59 24.88 -8.38
C GLU A 379 29.29 26.38 -8.23
N GLY A 380 28.23 26.85 -8.91
CA GLY A 380 27.78 28.23 -8.89
C GLY A 380 28.60 29.20 -9.73
N HIS A 381 29.64 28.74 -10.43
CA HIS A 381 30.43 29.56 -11.34
C HIS A 381 30.13 29.21 -12.80
N SER A 382 30.23 30.20 -13.68
CA SER A 382 30.12 30.00 -15.11
C SER A 382 31.46 29.53 -15.68
N VAL A 383 31.43 28.47 -16.47
CA VAL A 383 32.55 28.04 -17.30
C VAL A 383 32.34 28.50 -18.73
N PHE A 384 33.42 28.92 -19.37
CA PHE A 384 33.45 29.22 -20.80
C PHE A 384 33.66 27.94 -21.60
N LEU A 385 33.03 27.86 -22.76
CA LEU A 385 33.04 26.69 -23.65
C LEU A 385 33.78 27.06 -24.95
N PRO A 386 35.08 26.72 -25.10
CA PRO A 386 35.83 26.97 -26.33
C PRO A 386 35.29 26.18 -27.53
N PHE A 387 35.64 26.57 -28.75
CA PHE A 387 35.35 25.78 -29.95
C PHE A 387 36.22 24.51 -29.99
N GLU A 388 35.66 23.42 -30.51
CA GLU A 388 36.37 22.15 -30.74
C GLU A 388 36.82 22.05 -32.19
N ASN A 389 37.76 21.16 -32.49
CA ASN A 389 38.18 20.92 -33.88
C ASN A 389 37.03 20.37 -34.72
N GLU A 390 36.76 21.00 -35.86
CA GLU A 390 35.90 20.41 -36.90
C GLU A 390 36.66 19.21 -37.50
N LEU A 391 36.03 18.03 -37.50
CA LEU A 391 36.57 16.80 -38.08
C LEU A 391 36.64 16.83 -39.62
#